data_AF-A0AAW1TMG7-F1
#
_entry.id   AF-A0AAW1TMG7-F1
#
_cell.length_a   1.000
_cell.length_b   1.000
_cell.length_c   1.000
_cell.angle_alpha   90.00
_cell.angle_beta   90.00
_cell.angle_gamma   90.00
#
_symmetry.space_group_name_H-M   'P 1'
#
loop_
_entity.id
_entity.type
_entity.pdbx_description
1 polymer ?
#
loop_
_entity_poly.entity_id
_entity_poly.type
_entity_poly.pdbx_seq_one_letter_code
_entity_poly.pdbx_strand_id
1 'polypeptide(L)'
;MFHDQSANNSTKNRKLFKVETLMNVECYICGRKFGTNSIKIHETQCLKKWHLINDQLPKDMRPALPTRPEEKRTEDEKLDEPTASSIKEVNDSTSKKEPPLFPCYLCGKYFSVHEIYEHEPECLEIWKAENDKLPPHKRKRLPQKEDIKFTPSGGVDFEGTFNRIWENHLAELIPCRMCGRTFAPDRLEIHENACKGNNVRRKSDSKNKSSKSTK
;
A
#
# COMPACT_ATOMS: atom_id res chain seq x y z
N MET A 1 48.85 13.54 51.61
CA MET A 1 49.01 14.85 50.95
C MET A 1 50.21 14.76 50.02
N PHE A 2 50.17 15.50 48.90
CA PHE A 2 51.11 15.58 47.76
C PHE A 2 50.82 14.68 46.54
N HIS A 3 50.12 15.30 45.55
CA HIS A 3 50.55 15.60 44.17
C HIS A 3 51.63 14.68 43.54
N ASP A 4 51.59 14.28 42.26
CA ASP A 4 50.98 14.82 41.05
C ASP A 4 51.14 13.76 39.92
N GLN A 5 50.32 13.84 38.86
CA GLN A 5 50.69 13.72 37.44
C GLN A 5 49.57 13.16 36.56
N SER A 6 48.86 14.12 35.95
CA SER A 6 48.51 14.23 34.53
C SER A 6 48.86 13.06 33.60
N ALA A 7 47.87 12.59 32.81
CA ALA A 7 47.97 12.60 31.35
C ALA A 7 46.65 12.20 30.65
N ASN A 8 46.26 13.07 29.72
CA ASN A 8 45.78 12.77 28.39
C ASN A 8 44.35 12.27 28.11
N ASN A 9 43.59 13.22 27.53
CA ASN A 9 43.19 13.21 26.12
C ASN A 9 41.97 12.35 25.77
N SER A 10 40.88 13.01 25.37
CA SER A 10 40.34 12.87 24.00
C SER A 10 38.99 13.59 23.89
N THR A 11 39.08 14.76 23.28
CA THR A 11 38.06 15.39 22.44
C THR A 11 37.05 14.39 21.84
N LYS A 12 35.81 14.44 22.32
CA LYS A 12 34.66 13.93 21.55
C LYS A 12 33.70 15.06 21.24
N ASN A 13 34.14 15.75 20.19
CA ASN A 13 33.40 16.52 19.22
C ASN A 13 31.98 15.92 19.01
N ARG A 14 30.97 16.49 19.68
CA ARG A 14 29.57 16.11 19.48
C ARG A 14 29.12 16.79 18.19
N LYS A 15 29.42 16.15 17.05
CA LYS A 15 28.95 16.58 15.73
C LYS A 15 27.44 16.76 15.80
N LEU A 16 27.03 18.02 15.69
CA LEU A 16 25.66 18.45 15.43
C LEU A 16 25.23 17.75 14.14
N PHE A 17 24.42 16.69 14.27
CA PHE A 17 23.74 16.10 13.12
C PHE A 17 22.77 17.16 12.60
N LYS A 18 23.22 17.87 11.57
CA LYS A 18 22.38 18.72 10.75
C LYS A 18 21.26 17.82 10.23
N VAL A 19 20.04 18.03 10.73
CA VAL A 19 18.84 17.40 10.17
C VAL A 19 18.74 17.94 8.76
N GLU A 20 19.32 17.21 7.81
CA GLU A 20 19.20 17.46 6.39
C GLU A 20 17.72 17.24 6.09
N THR A 21 16.99 18.36 6.00
CA THR A 21 15.57 18.38 5.70
C THR A 21 15.45 17.69 4.35
N LEU A 22 14.92 16.46 4.33
CA LEU A 22 14.64 15.73 3.10
C LEU A 22 13.66 16.59 2.30
N MET A 23 14.18 17.34 1.34
CA MET A 23 13.39 18.17 0.43
C MET A 23 12.49 17.21 -0.33
N ASN A 24 11.22 17.19 0.07
CA ASN A 24 10.18 16.43 -0.58
C ASN A 24 9.32 17.37 -1.43
N VAL A 25 8.98 16.91 -2.61
CA VAL A 25 8.12 17.62 -3.56
C VAL A 25 6.89 16.76 -3.78
N GLU A 26 5.72 17.39 -3.72
CA GLU A 26 4.44 16.74 -3.95
C GLU A 26 4.18 16.59 -5.45
N CYS A 27 3.74 15.40 -5.87
CA CYS A 27 3.32 15.17 -7.25
C CYS A 27 2.01 15.91 -7.52
N TYR A 28 2.00 16.82 -8.49
CA TYR A 28 0.81 17.60 -8.86
C TYR A 28 -0.36 16.76 -9.42
N ILE A 29 -0.12 15.48 -9.76
CA ILE A 29 -1.14 14.55 -10.28
C ILE A 29 -1.81 13.77 -9.15
N CYS A 30 -1.04 13.29 -8.16
CA CYS A 30 -1.53 12.37 -7.12
C CYS A 30 -1.30 12.80 -5.67
N GLY A 31 -0.67 13.96 -5.44
CA GLY A 31 -0.41 14.53 -4.11
C GLY A 31 0.65 13.82 -3.26
N ARG A 32 1.28 12.74 -3.76
CA ARG A 32 2.30 11.99 -3.00
C ARG A 32 3.63 12.74 -2.96
N LYS A 33 4.36 12.62 -1.85
CA LYS A 33 5.66 13.23 -1.60
C LYS A 33 6.81 12.34 -2.10
N PHE A 34 7.71 12.91 -2.90
CA PHE A 34 8.91 12.24 -3.41
C PHE A 34 10.14 13.10 -3.15
N GLY A 35 11.32 12.49 -3.16
CA GLY A 35 12.57 13.26 -3.18
C GLY A 35 12.71 14.03 -4.49
N THR A 36 13.43 15.16 -4.48
CA THR A 36 13.69 16.00 -5.65
C THR A 36 14.26 15.24 -6.85
N ASN A 37 15.02 14.18 -6.62
CA ASN A 37 15.59 13.35 -7.69
C ASN A 37 14.64 12.27 -8.21
N SER A 38 13.65 11.84 -7.42
CA SER A 38 12.71 10.78 -7.80
C SER A 38 11.38 11.30 -8.32
N ILE A 39 11.02 12.57 -8.06
CA ILE A 39 9.75 13.16 -8.49
C ILE A 39 9.57 13.16 -10.01
N LYS A 40 10.59 13.50 -10.79
CA LYS A 40 10.51 13.53 -12.27
C LYS A 40 10.19 12.16 -12.85
N ILE A 41 10.83 11.12 -12.32
CA ILE A 41 10.61 9.73 -12.74
C ILE A 41 9.19 9.32 -12.37
N HIS A 42 8.76 9.65 -11.14
CA HIS A 42 7.41 9.39 -10.69
C HIS A 42 6.35 10.09 -11.55
N GLU A 43 6.48 11.39 -11.82
CA GLU A 43 5.50 12.18 -12.58
C GLU A 43 5.23 11.58 -13.95
N THR A 44 6.26 11.12 -14.67
CA THR A 44 6.08 10.47 -15.98
C THR A 44 5.27 9.16 -15.88
N GLN A 45 5.54 8.34 -14.87
CA GLN A 45 4.81 7.08 -14.65
C GLN A 45 3.39 7.36 -14.13
N CYS A 46 3.23 8.38 -13.30
CA CYS A 46 1.96 8.81 -12.73
C CYS A 46 1.03 9.35 -13.82
N LEU A 47 1.56 10.14 -14.76
CA LEU A 47 0.80 10.66 -15.90
C LEU A 47 0.33 9.53 -16.83
N LYS A 48 1.20 8.56 -17.14
CA LYS A 48 0.81 7.38 -17.93
C LYS A 48 -0.34 6.60 -17.27
N LYS A 49 -0.25 6.39 -15.95
CA LYS A 49 -1.30 5.71 -15.19
C LYS A 49 -2.60 6.53 -15.15
N TRP A 50 -2.48 7.86 -15.05
CA TRP A 50 -3.62 8.76 -15.09
C TRP A 50 -4.38 8.67 -16.42
N HIS A 51 -3.68 8.70 -17.56
CA HIS A 51 -4.31 8.52 -18.88
C HIS A 51 -5.04 7.20 -19.00
N LEU A 52 -4.43 6.09 -18.56
CA LEU A 52 -5.07 4.78 -18.63
C LEU A 52 -6.40 4.74 -17.84
N ILE A 53 -6.44 5.38 -16.67
CA ILE A 53 -7.66 5.47 -15.86
C ILE A 53 -8.66 6.44 -16.50
N ASN A 54 -8.19 7.59 -17.01
CA ASN A 54 -9.05 8.61 -17.61
C ASN A 54 -9.72 8.13 -18.91
N ASP A 55 -9.00 7.36 -19.73
CA ASP A 55 -9.53 6.80 -20.97
C ASP A 55 -10.61 5.72 -20.72
N GLN A 56 -10.57 5.09 -19.55
CA GLN A 56 -11.60 4.15 -19.10
C GLN A 56 -12.86 4.85 -18.55
N LEU A 57 -12.80 6.16 -18.27
CA LEU A 57 -13.98 6.92 -17.85
C LEU A 57 -14.85 7.27 -19.07
N PRO A 58 -16.19 7.31 -18.89
CA PRO A 58 -17.11 7.88 -19.88
C PRO A 58 -16.63 9.27 -20.28
N LYS A 59 -16.77 9.64 -21.56
CA LYS A 59 -16.23 10.90 -22.13
C LYS A 59 -16.62 12.12 -21.30
N ASP A 60 -17.82 12.11 -20.74
CA ASP A 60 -18.42 13.21 -19.99
C ASP A 60 -17.92 13.31 -18.53
N MET A 61 -17.21 12.28 -18.06
CA MET A 61 -16.65 12.19 -16.71
C MET A 61 -15.11 12.26 -16.70
N ARG A 62 -14.49 12.50 -17.85
CA ARG A 62 -13.03 12.58 -17.95
C ARG A 62 -12.53 13.91 -17.38
N PRO A 63 -11.78 13.92 -16.26
CA PRO A 63 -11.07 15.12 -15.83
C PRO A 63 -10.16 15.66 -16.93
N ALA A 64 -10.02 16.99 -16.96
CA ALA A 64 -9.03 17.68 -17.79
C ALA A 64 -7.61 17.25 -17.41
N LEU A 65 -6.67 17.39 -18.35
CA LEU A 65 -5.28 17.00 -18.16
C LEU A 65 -4.70 17.73 -16.92
N PRO A 66 -4.10 17.01 -15.95
CA PRO A 66 -3.47 17.65 -14.81
C PRO A 66 -2.35 18.56 -15.31
N THR A 67 -2.42 19.84 -14.97
CA THR A 67 -1.40 20.82 -15.33
C THR A 67 -0.37 20.92 -14.22
N ARG A 68 0.91 20.83 -14.57
CA ARG A 68 1.99 21.15 -13.62
C ARG A 68 1.86 22.64 -13.26
N PRO A 69 1.88 23.03 -11.97
CA PRO A 69 2.03 24.42 -11.59
C PRO A 69 3.36 24.95 -12.14
N GLU A 70 3.32 25.92 -13.05
CA GLU A 70 4.53 26.52 -13.60
C GLU A 70 5.26 27.30 -12.50
N GLU A 71 6.53 26.94 -12.27
CA GLU A 71 7.43 27.69 -11.40
C GLU A 71 7.74 29.04 -12.08
N LYS A 72 7.01 30.10 -11.69
CA LYS A 72 7.30 31.47 -12.10
C LYS A 72 8.75 31.83 -11.73
N ARG A 73 9.62 31.94 -12.75
CA ARG A 73 10.69 32.95 -12.74
C ARG A 73 10.08 34.24 -13.28
N THR A 74 10.26 35.30 -12.51
CA THR A 74 9.86 36.67 -12.82
C THR A 74 10.50 37.14 -14.12
N GLU A 75 9.72 37.75 -15.01
CA GLU A 75 9.97 39.06 -15.63
C GLU A 75 8.78 39.44 -16.55
N ASP A 76 8.12 40.52 -16.12
CA ASP A 76 7.48 41.60 -16.88
C ASP A 76 6.15 41.45 -17.67
N GLU A 77 5.20 42.29 -17.23
CA GLU A 77 4.05 42.94 -17.88
C GLU A 77 3.30 42.25 -19.03
N LYS A 78 1.98 42.05 -18.87
CA LYS A 78 0.98 43.13 -19.05
C LYS A 78 -0.41 42.63 -18.66
N LEU A 79 -1.07 43.42 -17.81
CA LEU A 79 -2.47 43.30 -17.43
C LEU A 79 -3.35 43.42 -18.68
N ASP A 80 -4.35 42.55 -18.81
CA ASP A 80 -5.68 42.90 -19.30
C ASP A 80 -6.69 41.84 -18.76
N GLU A 81 -7.40 42.23 -17.70
CA GLU A 81 -8.67 41.64 -17.28
C GLU A 81 -9.72 41.84 -18.37
N PRO A 82 -10.72 40.95 -18.47
CA PRO A 82 -12.04 41.49 -18.15
C PRO A 82 -12.94 40.52 -17.36
N THR A 83 -13.31 41.01 -16.18
CA THR A 83 -14.67 41.16 -15.66
C THR A 83 -15.52 39.92 -15.42
N ALA A 84 -15.83 39.75 -14.15
CA ALA A 84 -16.98 39.02 -13.61
C ALA A 84 -18.28 39.29 -14.36
N SER A 85 -18.92 38.23 -14.85
CA SER A 85 -20.34 38.06 -15.21
C SER A 85 -20.46 36.61 -15.70
N SER A 86 -21.26 35.68 -15.19
CA SER A 86 -22.41 35.73 -14.32
C SER A 86 -22.49 34.36 -13.65
N ILE A 87 -22.79 34.34 -12.35
CA ILE A 87 -23.34 33.17 -11.69
C ILE A 87 -24.68 32.89 -12.38
N LYS A 88 -24.76 31.78 -13.13
CA LYS A 88 -26.05 31.15 -13.40
C LYS A 88 -26.21 30.03 -12.39
N GLU A 89 -26.94 30.36 -11.33
CA GLU A 89 -27.67 29.35 -10.58
C GLU A 89 -28.58 28.61 -11.56
N VAL A 90 -28.28 27.34 -11.78
CA VAL A 90 -29.28 26.37 -12.23
C VAL A 90 -29.41 25.36 -11.11
N ASN A 91 -30.34 25.66 -10.22
CA ASN A 91 -31.12 24.63 -9.57
C ASN A 91 -31.85 23.86 -10.67
N ASP A 92 -31.47 22.62 -10.93
CA ASP A 92 -32.40 21.65 -11.47
C ASP A 92 -32.30 20.35 -10.68
N SER A 93 -33.47 19.97 -10.18
CA SER A 93 -33.68 18.92 -9.21
C SER A 93 -33.83 17.58 -9.92
N THR A 94 -33.44 16.52 -9.23
CA THR A 94 -33.82 15.11 -9.50
C THR A 94 -33.01 14.29 -10.51
N SER A 95 -31.68 14.34 -10.43
CA SER A 95 -30.88 13.18 -10.85
C SER A 95 -30.92 12.12 -9.75
N LYS A 96 -31.70 11.05 -9.94
CA LYS A 96 -31.65 9.85 -9.11
C LYS A 96 -30.23 9.32 -9.15
N LYS A 97 -29.41 9.63 -8.13
CA LYS A 97 -28.07 9.08 -7.99
C LYS A 97 -28.23 7.56 -7.87
N GLU A 98 -27.68 6.81 -8.82
CA GLU A 98 -27.62 5.35 -8.69
C GLU A 98 -26.97 4.99 -7.35
N PRO A 99 -27.53 4.00 -6.63
CA PRO A 99 -26.97 3.59 -5.35
C PRO A 99 -25.52 3.11 -5.54
N PRO A 100 -24.64 3.36 -4.56
CA PRO A 100 -23.25 2.95 -4.66
C PRO A 100 -23.13 1.43 -4.81
N LEU A 101 -22.31 1.00 -5.76
CA LEU A 101 -21.98 -0.41 -5.99
C LEU A 101 -20.62 -0.76 -5.39
N PHE A 102 -20.52 -1.97 -4.84
CA PHE A 102 -19.33 -2.48 -4.15
C PHE A 102 -18.87 -3.80 -4.77
N PRO A 103 -17.56 -4.00 -4.99
CA PRO A 103 -17.04 -5.25 -5.52
C PRO A 103 -17.04 -6.35 -4.46
N CYS A 104 -17.46 -7.56 -4.82
CA CYS A 104 -17.25 -8.75 -3.99
C CYS A 104 -15.75 -9.07 -3.91
N TYR A 105 -15.24 -9.29 -2.71
CA TYR A 105 -13.82 -9.57 -2.47
C TYR A 105 -13.35 -10.95 -2.98
N LEU A 106 -14.28 -11.85 -3.33
CA LEU A 106 -13.97 -13.19 -3.85
C LEU A 106 -14.00 -13.22 -5.39
N CYS A 107 -15.05 -12.68 -6.01
CA CYS A 107 -15.27 -12.79 -7.46
C CYS A 107 -15.09 -11.49 -8.24
N GLY A 108 -14.97 -10.34 -7.56
CA GLY A 108 -14.75 -9.02 -8.17
C GLY A 108 -15.96 -8.41 -8.88
N LYS A 109 -17.14 -9.06 -8.87
CA LYS A 109 -18.39 -8.51 -9.42
C LYS A 109 -18.94 -7.40 -8.51
N TYR A 110 -19.63 -6.43 -9.12
CA TYR A 110 -20.20 -5.27 -8.43
C TYR A 110 -21.65 -5.50 -8.04
N PHE A 111 -21.99 -5.22 -6.79
CA PHE A 111 -23.32 -5.41 -6.21
C PHE A 111 -23.76 -4.16 -5.46
N SER A 112 -25.05 -3.93 -5.32
CA SER A 112 -25.56 -2.93 -4.36
C SER A 112 -25.28 -3.36 -2.91
N VAL A 113 -25.45 -2.42 -1.98
CA VAL A 113 -25.29 -2.68 -0.53
C VAL A 113 -26.15 -3.85 -0.05
N HIS A 114 -27.38 -4.01 -0.56
CA HIS A 114 -28.22 -5.13 -0.14
C HIS A 114 -27.77 -6.44 -0.78
N GLU A 115 -27.53 -6.43 -2.08
CA GLU A 115 -27.16 -7.62 -2.84
C GLU A 115 -25.81 -8.19 -2.40
N ILE A 116 -24.86 -7.37 -1.96
CA ILE A 116 -23.56 -7.87 -1.49
C ILE A 116 -23.69 -8.71 -0.20
N TYR A 117 -24.65 -8.41 0.68
CA TYR A 117 -24.88 -9.21 1.90
C TYR A 117 -25.42 -10.60 1.59
N GLU A 118 -26.21 -10.74 0.53
CA GLU A 118 -26.75 -12.02 0.08
C GLU A 118 -25.75 -12.77 -0.80
N HIS A 119 -25.00 -12.04 -1.63
CA HIS A 119 -24.03 -12.60 -2.55
C HIS A 119 -22.77 -13.13 -1.86
N GLU A 120 -22.17 -12.39 -0.93
CA GLU A 120 -20.91 -12.78 -0.27
C GLU A 120 -20.93 -14.19 0.36
N PRO A 121 -21.94 -14.58 1.17
CA PRO A 121 -21.98 -15.92 1.75
C PRO A 121 -22.13 -17.01 0.69
N GLU A 122 -22.96 -16.81 -0.34
CA GLU A 122 -23.13 -17.78 -1.43
C GLU A 122 -21.82 -17.92 -2.24
N CYS A 123 -21.18 -16.79 -2.55
CA CYS A 123 -19.91 -16.77 -3.26
C CYS A 123 -18.79 -17.46 -2.47
N LEU A 124 -18.81 -17.36 -1.13
CA LEU A 124 -17.85 -18.03 -0.25
C LEU A 124 -17.98 -19.55 -0.29
N GLU A 125 -19.20 -20.07 -0.31
CA GLU A 125 -19.45 -21.50 -0.40
C GLU A 125 -19.03 -22.07 -1.75
N ILE A 126 -19.33 -21.37 -2.85
CA ILE A 126 -18.85 -21.72 -4.19
C ILE A 126 -17.32 -21.75 -4.22
N TRP A 127 -16.67 -20.73 -3.66
CA TRP A 127 -15.22 -20.63 -3.60
C TRP A 127 -14.60 -21.80 -2.81
N LYS A 128 -15.14 -22.16 -1.64
CA LYS A 128 -14.65 -23.29 -0.83
C LYS A 128 -14.75 -24.60 -1.60
N ALA A 129 -15.90 -24.84 -2.23
CA ALA A 129 -16.12 -26.06 -3.01
C ALA A 129 -15.17 -26.18 -4.20
N GLU A 130 -14.82 -25.07 -4.85
CA GLU A 130 -13.79 -25.04 -5.90
C GLU A 130 -12.39 -25.26 -5.33
N ASN A 131 -12.08 -24.66 -4.20
CA ASN A 131 -10.79 -24.78 -3.54
C ASN A 131 -10.53 -26.22 -3.05
N ASP A 132 -11.54 -26.92 -2.55
CA ASP A 132 -11.42 -28.31 -2.08
C ASP A 132 -11.13 -29.30 -3.21
N LYS A 133 -11.51 -28.96 -4.46
CA LYS A 133 -11.16 -29.73 -5.66
C LYS A 133 -9.67 -29.62 -6.00
N LEU A 134 -8.95 -28.61 -5.49
CA LEU A 134 -7.50 -28.51 -5.69
C LEU A 134 -6.76 -29.53 -4.81
N PRO A 135 -5.60 -30.06 -5.28
CA PRO A 135 -4.71 -30.86 -4.45
C PRO A 135 -4.37 -30.12 -3.14
N PRO A 136 -4.21 -30.79 -1.98
CA PRO A 136 -4.03 -30.13 -0.69
C PRO A 136 -2.96 -29.05 -0.64
N HIS A 137 -1.88 -29.22 -1.41
CA HIS A 137 -0.76 -28.29 -1.51
C HIS A 137 -1.00 -27.09 -2.45
N LYS A 138 -2.07 -27.12 -3.25
CA LYS A 138 -2.52 -26.04 -4.14
C LYS A 138 -3.78 -25.34 -3.61
N ARG A 139 -4.39 -25.85 -2.54
CA ARG A 139 -5.55 -25.21 -1.92
C ARG A 139 -5.12 -23.84 -1.39
N LYS A 140 -5.87 -22.82 -1.80
CA LYS A 140 -5.74 -21.45 -1.31
C LYS A 140 -6.26 -21.38 0.12
N ARG A 141 -5.67 -20.51 0.95
CA ARG A 141 -6.28 -20.16 2.24
C ARG A 141 -7.53 -19.31 2.00
N LEU A 142 -8.49 -19.39 2.93
CA LEU A 142 -9.71 -18.59 2.86
C LEU A 142 -9.34 -17.11 2.76
N PRO A 143 -9.79 -16.38 1.71
CA PRO A 143 -9.56 -14.95 1.61
C PRO A 143 -10.20 -14.27 2.81
N GLN A 144 -9.40 -13.56 3.60
CA GLN A 144 -9.93 -12.79 4.72
C GLN A 144 -10.51 -11.50 4.19
N LYS A 145 -11.82 -11.28 4.45
CA LYS A 145 -12.45 -9.99 4.22
C LYS A 145 -11.65 -8.93 4.98
N GLU A 146 -11.29 -7.86 4.29
CA GLU A 146 -10.53 -6.76 4.88
C GLU A 146 -11.41 -6.09 5.94
N ASP A 147 -11.18 -6.46 7.21
CA ASP A 147 -11.82 -5.81 8.34
C ASP A 147 -11.25 -4.41 8.46
N ILE A 148 -11.95 -3.43 7.89
CA ILE A 148 -11.74 -2.01 8.19
C ILE A 148 -11.87 -1.88 9.70
N LYS A 149 -10.76 -1.60 10.38
CA LYS A 149 -10.79 -1.43 11.84
C LYS A 149 -11.40 -0.08 12.13
N PHE A 150 -12.40 -0.06 13.00
CA PHE A 150 -12.99 1.18 13.50
C PHE A 150 -12.38 1.52 14.86
N THR A 151 -12.08 2.80 15.08
CA THR A 151 -11.69 3.30 16.40
C THR A 151 -12.89 3.24 17.36
N PRO A 152 -12.68 3.23 18.69
CA PRO A 152 -13.77 3.33 19.66
C PRO A 152 -14.63 4.59 19.49
N SER A 153 -14.08 5.61 18.82
CA SER A 153 -14.73 6.87 18.46
C SER A 153 -15.54 6.81 17.16
N GLY A 154 -15.64 5.65 16.51
CA GLY A 154 -16.42 5.44 15.28
C GLY A 154 -15.73 5.92 13.99
N GLY A 155 -14.47 6.34 14.07
CA GLY A 155 -13.65 6.67 12.90
C GLY A 155 -12.98 5.43 12.31
N VAL A 156 -12.45 5.53 11.10
CA VAL A 156 -11.65 4.45 10.48
C VAL A 156 -10.21 4.54 11.02
N ASP A 157 -9.72 3.44 11.61
CA ASP A 157 -8.33 3.27 12.00
C ASP A 157 -7.49 2.87 10.78
N PHE A 158 -6.94 3.87 10.09
CA PHE A 158 -6.14 3.66 8.89
C PHE A 158 -4.89 2.80 9.13
N GLU A 159 -4.19 3.02 10.25
CA GLU A 159 -2.95 2.30 10.57
C GLU A 159 -3.26 0.85 10.98
N GLY A 160 -4.29 0.65 11.80
CA GLY A 160 -4.74 -0.69 12.17
C GLY A 160 -5.28 -1.50 11.00
N THR A 161 -5.93 -0.83 10.05
CA THR A 161 -6.41 -1.44 8.79
C THR A 161 -5.22 -1.78 7.88
N PHE A 162 -4.26 -0.87 7.70
CA PHE A 162 -3.05 -1.11 6.92
C PHE A 162 -2.24 -2.30 7.45
N ASN A 163 -2.02 -2.35 8.77
CA ASN A 163 -1.30 -3.47 9.40
C ASN A 163 -2.03 -4.81 9.21
N ARG A 164 -3.37 -4.83 9.29
CA ARG A 164 -4.18 -6.03 9.04
C ARG A 164 -4.06 -6.49 7.58
N ILE A 165 -4.11 -5.56 6.62
CA ILE A 165 -3.90 -5.85 5.19
C ILE A 165 -2.50 -6.43 4.96
N TRP A 166 -1.49 -5.85 5.60
CA TRP A 166 -0.11 -6.34 5.52
C TRP A 166 0.04 -7.75 6.10
N GLU A 167 -0.54 -8.01 7.27
CA GLU A 167 -0.57 -9.35 7.89
C GLU A 167 -1.26 -10.39 6.99
N ASN A 168 -2.40 -10.03 6.39
CA ASN A 168 -3.13 -10.90 5.46
C ASN A 168 -2.28 -11.23 4.22
N HIS A 169 -1.62 -10.24 3.63
CA HIS A 169 -0.72 -10.44 2.49
C HIS A 169 0.45 -11.37 2.85
N LEU A 170 1.04 -11.23 4.05
CA LEU A 170 2.08 -12.15 4.52
C LEU A 170 1.54 -13.58 4.74
N ALA A 171 0.30 -13.71 5.22
CA ALA A 171 -0.35 -15.01 5.38
C ALA A 171 -0.69 -15.67 4.04
N GLU A 172 -0.85 -14.93 2.96
CA GLU A 172 -1.07 -15.53 1.64
C GLU A 172 0.19 -16.22 1.08
N LEU A 173 1.38 -15.87 1.58
CA LEU A 173 2.63 -16.44 1.08
C LEU A 173 2.77 -17.93 1.45
N ILE A 174 3.17 -18.73 0.46
CA ILE A 174 3.30 -20.18 0.57
C ILE A 174 4.79 -20.56 0.54
N PRO A 175 5.28 -21.42 1.46
CA PRO A 175 6.66 -21.86 1.46
C PRO A 175 6.94 -22.89 0.36
N CYS A 176 8.08 -22.73 -0.32
CA CYS A 176 8.63 -23.70 -1.26
C CYS A 176 8.99 -25.01 -0.55
N ARG A 177 8.58 -26.14 -1.15
CA ARG A 177 8.79 -27.48 -0.57
C ARG A 177 10.27 -27.89 -0.50
N MET A 178 11.11 -27.32 -1.36
CA MET A 178 12.52 -27.68 -1.50
C MET A 178 13.46 -26.76 -0.70
N CYS A 179 13.18 -25.46 -0.63
CA CYS A 179 14.06 -24.49 0.06
C CYS A 179 13.42 -23.75 1.24
N GLY A 180 12.10 -23.84 1.43
CA GLY A 180 11.38 -23.20 2.55
C GLY A 180 11.20 -21.68 2.42
N ARG A 181 11.70 -21.03 1.36
CA ARG A 181 11.40 -19.61 1.11
C ARG A 181 9.93 -19.43 0.74
N THR A 182 9.32 -18.35 1.20
CA THR A 182 7.91 -18.04 0.97
C THR A 182 7.74 -17.18 -0.28
N PHE A 183 6.70 -17.47 -1.07
CA PHE A 183 6.40 -16.78 -2.31
C PHE A 183 4.88 -16.61 -2.49
N ALA A 184 4.48 -15.66 -3.31
CA ALA A 184 3.11 -15.59 -3.82
C ALA A 184 2.82 -16.85 -4.68
N PRO A 185 1.58 -17.38 -4.68
CA PRO A 185 1.23 -18.63 -5.36
C PRO A 185 1.67 -18.66 -6.84
N ASP A 186 1.45 -17.58 -7.58
CA ASP A 186 1.79 -17.49 -9.01
C ASP A 186 3.31 -17.56 -9.27
N ARG A 187 4.13 -17.05 -8.34
CA ARG A 187 5.59 -17.09 -8.46
C ARG A 187 6.19 -18.37 -7.89
N LEU A 188 5.46 -19.07 -7.04
CA LEU A 188 5.95 -20.28 -6.39
C LEU A 188 6.23 -21.37 -7.43
N GLU A 189 5.35 -21.57 -8.40
CA GLU A 189 5.51 -22.61 -9.43
C GLU A 189 6.78 -22.39 -10.28
N ILE A 190 7.00 -21.15 -10.72
CA ILE A 190 8.22 -20.76 -11.45
C ILE A 190 9.46 -21.01 -10.58
N HIS A 191 9.38 -20.65 -9.30
CA HIS A 191 10.47 -20.86 -8.37
C HIS A 191 10.76 -22.36 -8.15
N GLU A 192 9.74 -23.17 -7.90
CA GLU A 192 9.86 -24.61 -7.63
C GLU A 192 10.48 -25.35 -8.82
N ASN A 193 10.13 -24.99 -10.06
CA ASN A 193 10.73 -25.55 -11.27
C ASN A 193 12.24 -25.31 -11.38
N ALA A 194 12.74 -24.18 -10.87
CA ALA A 194 14.16 -23.83 -10.87
C ALA A 194 14.84 -24.05 -9.51
N CYS A 195 14.11 -24.56 -8.51
CA CYS A 195 14.59 -24.61 -7.14
C CYS A 195 15.60 -25.73 -6.95
N LYS A 196 16.85 -25.36 -6.63
CA LYS A 196 17.95 -26.31 -6.39
C LYS A 196 17.97 -26.92 -4.97
N GLY A 197 16.90 -26.75 -4.19
CA GLY A 197 16.84 -27.18 -2.78
C GLY A 197 17.69 -26.33 -1.84
N ASN A 198 17.47 -26.47 -0.52
CA ASN A 198 18.23 -25.69 0.47
C ASN A 198 19.61 -26.32 0.74
N ASN A 199 20.65 -25.64 0.29
CA ASN A 199 22.01 -25.76 0.82
C ASN A 199 22.21 -24.82 2.03
N VAL A 200 21.16 -24.57 2.82
CA VAL A 200 21.24 -23.80 4.06
C VAL A 200 21.43 -24.80 5.19
N ARG A 201 22.71 -24.97 5.55
CA ARG A 201 23.13 -25.56 6.82
C ARG A 201 22.28 -24.97 7.94
N ARG A 202 21.38 -25.78 8.51
CA ARG A 202 20.76 -25.51 9.80
C ARG A 202 21.91 -25.37 10.81
N LYS A 203 22.26 -24.15 11.23
CA LYS A 203 23.00 -23.98 12.49
C LYS A 203 22.04 -24.41 13.58
N SER A 204 22.32 -25.59 14.14
CA SER A 204 21.65 -26.12 15.32
C SER A 204 21.78 -25.13 16.47
N ASP A 205 20.66 -24.72 17.04
CA ASP A 205 20.60 -24.11 18.36
C ASP A 205 21.05 -25.15 19.40
N SER A 206 22.36 -25.11 19.68
CA SER A 206 22.99 -25.84 20.78
C SER A 206 23.08 -24.90 21.98
N LYS A 207 22.23 -25.11 23.00
CA LYS A 207 22.31 -24.72 24.44
C LYS A 207 20.87 -24.43 24.92
N ASN A 208 20.34 -24.98 26.02
CA ASN A 208 20.95 -25.57 27.19
C ASN A 208 19.89 -26.44 27.92
N LYS A 209 20.21 -27.71 28.23
CA LYS A 209 19.51 -28.51 29.26
C LYS A 209 20.40 -28.49 30.51
N SER A 210 19.93 -27.87 31.58
CA SER A 210 20.32 -28.18 32.96
C SER A 210 19.11 -27.90 33.85
N SER A 211 18.28 -28.92 34.13
CA SER A 211 18.30 -29.68 35.38
C SER A 211 18.02 -28.84 36.63
N LYS A 212 16.78 -28.95 37.15
CA LYS A 212 16.58 -29.36 38.55
C LYS A 212 15.14 -29.84 38.79
N SER A 213 15.01 -31.16 38.86
CA SER A 213 14.05 -31.84 39.73
C SER A 213 14.63 -31.80 41.14
N THR A 214 13.87 -31.37 42.13
CA THR A 214 13.88 -31.92 43.49
C THR A 214 12.67 -31.38 44.26
N LYS A 215 11.79 -32.34 44.58
CA LYS A 215 11.07 -32.56 45.85
C LYS A 215 10.15 -31.47 46.39
#